data_AF-A0A3D1VI97-F1
#
_entry.id   AF-A0A3D1VI97-F1
#
_cell.length_a   1.000
_cell.length_b   1.000
_cell.length_c   1.000
_cell.angle_alpha   90.00
_cell.angle_beta   90.00
_cell.angle_gamma   90.00
#
_symmetry.space_group_name_H-M   'P 1'
#
loop_
_entity.id
_entity.type
_entity.pdbx_description
1 polymer ?
#
loop_
_entity_poly.entity_id
_entity_poly.type
_entity_poly.pdbx_seq_one_letter_code
_entity_poly.pdbx_strand_id
1 'polypeptide(L)'
;MGKIKGKRVLASLVCLLIACMVLYGLADRMLPDELSAFRGETKIKNGFYTVEVKDTTIEAVEAFRTTETSSTCYKTGATLKLFGVLPLKTVQVNIYSKDMLIPGGIPFGVKLYTRGVVVVGISQVQGVSRGRSPAGEAGIEKGDVILSIDEQDVNTVQDVSKIIEDSNGQPVTVILQ
;
A
#
# COMPACT_ATOMS: atom_id res chain seq x y z
N MET A 1 -57.96 -2.61 35.08
CA MET A 1 -56.67 -2.97 34.44
C MET A 1 -56.28 -2.13 33.20
N GLY A 2 -57.08 -1.16 32.72
CA GLY A 2 -56.81 -0.46 31.44
C GLY A 2 -55.89 0.78 31.50
N LYS A 3 -55.83 1.50 32.62
CA LYS A 3 -55.08 2.77 32.72
C LYS A 3 -53.55 2.60 32.71
N ILE A 4 -53.03 1.44 33.12
CA ILE A 4 -51.58 1.17 33.22
C ILE A 4 -50.98 0.86 31.85
N LYS A 5 -51.73 0.18 30.97
CA LYS A 5 -51.29 -0.10 29.59
C LYS A 5 -51.15 1.20 28.77
N GLY A 6 -52.08 2.14 28.91
CA GLY A 6 -52.03 3.44 28.20
C GLY A 6 -50.81 4.30 28.56
N LYS A 7 -50.42 4.34 29.84
CA LYS A 7 -49.23 5.10 30.28
C LYS A 7 -47.90 4.52 29.78
N ARG A 8 -47.80 3.18 29.68
CA ARG A 8 -46.60 2.50 29.14
C ARG A 8 -46.48 2.67 27.63
N VAL A 9 -47.61 2.64 26.91
CA VAL A 9 -47.65 2.93 25.47
C VAL A 9 -47.26 4.39 25.20
N LEU A 10 -47.79 5.34 26.00
CA LEU A 10 -47.42 6.75 25.89
C LEU A 10 -45.93 6.98 26.16
N ALA A 11 -45.37 6.36 27.20
CA ALA A 11 -43.93 6.44 27.51
C ALA A 11 -43.07 5.86 26.37
N SER A 12 -43.47 4.72 25.79
CA SER A 12 -42.77 4.13 24.65
C SER A 12 -42.78 5.02 23.41
N LEU A 13 -43.88 5.73 23.16
CA LEU A 13 -44.04 6.60 22.00
C LEU A 13 -43.21 7.89 22.16
N VAL A 14 -43.14 8.43 23.38
CA VAL A 14 -42.26 9.55 23.73
C VAL A 14 -40.79 9.14 23.62
N CYS A 15 -40.39 7.96 24.10
CA CYS A 15 -39.03 7.45 23.92
C CYS A 15 -38.67 7.24 22.45
N LEU A 16 -39.61 6.76 21.63
CA LEU A 16 -39.40 6.60 20.19
C LEU A 16 -39.19 7.96 19.50
N LEU A 17 -39.98 8.98 19.85
CA LEU A 17 -39.82 10.33 19.32
C LEU A 17 -38.48 10.95 19.71
N ILE A 18 -38.06 10.81 20.98
CA ILE A 18 -36.75 11.27 21.44
C ILE A 18 -35.63 10.52 20.69
N ALA A 19 -35.76 9.20 20.53
CA ALA A 19 -34.79 8.41 19.77
C ALA A 19 -34.71 8.86 18.31
N CYS A 20 -35.84 9.13 17.64
CA CYS A 20 -35.86 9.67 16.28
C CYS A 20 -35.21 11.05 16.19
N MET A 21 -35.44 11.93 17.17
CA MET A 21 -34.84 13.27 17.19
C MET A 21 -33.32 13.21 17.41
N VAL A 22 -32.87 12.32 18.29
CA VAL A 22 -31.44 12.03 18.52
C VAL A 22 -30.81 11.42 17.26
N LEU A 23 -31.48 10.47 16.61
CA LEU A 23 -31.02 9.86 15.36
C LEU A 23 -30.90 10.89 14.23
N TYR A 24 -31.87 11.81 14.11
CA TYR A 24 -31.82 12.90 13.13
C TYR A 24 -30.65 13.84 13.40
N GLY A 25 -30.47 14.28 14.65
CA GLY A 25 -29.34 15.14 15.03
C GLY A 25 -27.97 14.46 14.88
N LEU A 26 -27.88 13.16 15.12
CA LEU A 26 -26.68 12.37 14.84
C LEU A 26 -26.46 12.24 13.32
N ALA A 27 -27.51 12.02 12.52
CA ALA A 27 -27.39 11.93 11.08
C ALA A 27 -26.89 13.24 10.46
N ASP A 28 -27.39 14.39 10.89
CA ASP A 28 -26.90 15.70 10.42
C ASP A 28 -25.44 15.94 10.79
N ARG A 29 -25.00 15.47 11.97
CA ARG A 29 -23.59 15.62 12.40
C ARG A 29 -22.64 14.61 11.78
N MET A 30 -23.12 13.41 11.47
CA MET A 30 -22.30 12.32 10.92
C MET A 30 -22.12 12.45 9.41
N LEU A 31 -23.00 13.17 8.72
CA LEU A 31 -22.97 13.29 7.26
C LEU A 31 -22.28 14.59 6.84
N PRO A 32 -21.13 14.51 6.16
CA PRO A 32 -20.41 15.71 5.73
C PRO A 32 -21.20 16.51 4.68
N ASP A 33 -21.00 17.83 4.69
CA ASP A 33 -21.56 18.74 3.67
C ASP A 33 -20.64 18.91 2.46
N GLU A 34 -19.33 18.72 2.67
CA GLU A 34 -18.30 18.73 1.63
C GLU A 34 -17.45 17.45 1.69
N LEU A 35 -17.10 16.92 0.52
CA LEU A 35 -16.22 15.76 0.35
C LEU A 35 -15.20 16.03 -0.76
N SER A 36 -14.09 15.31 -0.72
CA SER A 36 -13.05 15.37 -1.75
C SER A 36 -12.92 14.01 -2.44
N ALA A 37 -12.81 14.02 -3.76
CA ALA A 37 -12.67 12.83 -4.60
C ALA A 37 -11.62 13.04 -5.68
N PHE A 38 -11.01 11.98 -6.17
CA PHE A 38 -10.16 12.07 -7.34
C PHE A 38 -10.96 11.83 -8.63
N ARG A 39 -10.56 12.49 -9.72
CA ARG A 39 -11.17 12.32 -11.05
C ARG A 39 -11.17 10.82 -11.45
N GLY A 40 -12.35 10.29 -11.78
CA GLY A 40 -12.56 8.88 -12.10
C GLY A 40 -13.10 8.03 -10.93
N GLU A 41 -13.17 8.57 -9.71
CA GLU A 41 -13.84 7.93 -8.58
C GLU A 41 -15.35 8.20 -8.62
N THR A 42 -16.11 7.25 -9.16
CA THR A 42 -17.57 7.39 -9.32
C THR A 42 -18.35 7.16 -8.03
N LYS A 43 -17.76 6.47 -7.06
CA LYS A 43 -18.41 6.09 -5.79
C LYS A 43 -17.45 6.22 -4.61
N ILE A 44 -17.81 7.07 -3.67
CA ILE A 44 -17.12 7.20 -2.38
C ILE A 44 -17.96 6.46 -1.35
N LYS A 45 -17.40 5.44 -0.70
CA LYS A 45 -18.09 4.67 0.34
C LYS A 45 -17.39 4.88 1.68
N ASN A 46 -18.15 5.31 2.68
CA ASN A 46 -17.65 5.37 4.05
C ASN A 46 -18.68 4.74 4.99
N GLY A 47 -18.36 3.55 5.53
CA GLY A 47 -19.21 2.81 6.45
C GLY A 47 -20.67 2.70 6.00
N PHE A 48 -21.50 3.60 6.54
CA PHE A 48 -22.96 3.64 6.40
C PHE A 48 -23.48 4.59 5.30
N TYR A 49 -22.63 5.37 4.61
CA TYR A 49 -23.07 6.19 3.48
C TYR A 49 -22.23 5.99 2.23
N THR A 50 -22.87 6.19 1.07
CA THR A 50 -22.26 6.16 -0.25
C THR A 50 -22.60 7.45 -0.97
N VAL A 51 -21.60 8.10 -1.56
CA VAL A 51 -21.79 9.25 -2.45
C VAL A 51 -21.57 8.79 -3.87
N GLU A 52 -22.61 8.96 -4.69
CA GLU A 52 -22.55 8.67 -6.12
C GLU A 52 -22.32 9.99 -6.86
N VAL A 53 -21.09 10.13 -7.36
CA VAL A 53 -20.69 11.29 -8.14
C VAL A 53 -21.12 11.01 -9.57
N LYS A 54 -22.12 11.75 -10.05
CA LYS A 54 -22.39 11.81 -11.48
C LYS A 54 -21.29 12.67 -12.08
N ASP A 55 -20.21 12.04 -12.50
CA ASP A 55 -19.28 12.67 -13.43
C ASP A 55 -20.06 12.91 -14.71
N THR A 56 -20.72 14.07 -14.81
CA THR A 56 -21.05 14.62 -16.10
C THR A 56 -19.71 14.81 -16.77
N THR A 57 -19.37 13.88 -17.66
CA THR A 57 -18.34 14.09 -18.67
C THR A 57 -18.49 15.52 -19.13
N ILE A 58 -17.43 16.31 -18.97
CA ILE A 58 -17.36 17.62 -19.58
C ILE A 58 -17.57 17.36 -21.07
N GLU A 59 -18.81 17.47 -21.54
CA GLU A 59 -19.08 17.63 -22.96
C GLU A 59 -18.30 18.87 -23.36
N ALA A 60 -17.42 18.68 -24.32
CA ALA A 60 -16.44 19.65 -24.75
C ALA A 60 -17.13 20.99 -25.04
N VAL A 61 -16.95 21.95 -24.14
CA VAL A 61 -16.96 23.37 -24.51
C VAL A 61 -15.52 23.70 -24.86
N GLU A 62 -15.13 23.32 -26.07
CA GLU A 62 -14.01 23.94 -26.75
C GLU A 62 -14.34 25.41 -26.98
N ALA A 63 -13.72 26.29 -26.19
CA ALA A 63 -13.24 27.58 -26.68
C ALA A 63 -12.32 28.20 -25.62
N PHE A 64 -11.01 28.01 -25.84
CA PHE A 64 -9.98 28.99 -25.50
C PHE A 64 -9.93 29.50 -24.05
N ARG A 65 -9.13 28.82 -23.20
CA ARG A 65 -8.51 29.45 -22.03
C ARG A 65 -7.04 29.07 -21.93
N THR A 66 -6.19 29.93 -22.47
CA THR A 66 -4.75 29.99 -22.24
C THR A 66 -4.50 30.49 -20.83
N THR A 67 -4.31 29.58 -19.87
CA THR A 67 -3.47 29.82 -18.69
C THR A 67 -3.21 28.49 -18.00
N GLU A 68 -1.93 28.12 -17.97
CA GLU A 68 -1.41 26.98 -17.23
C GLU A 68 -1.72 27.15 -15.73
N THR A 69 -2.66 26.38 -15.23
CA THR A 69 -2.81 26.14 -13.79
C THR A 69 -3.24 24.69 -13.64
N SER A 70 -2.25 23.78 -13.65
CA SER A 70 -2.41 22.33 -13.46
C SER A 70 -2.75 21.98 -12.02
N SER A 71 -3.84 22.53 -11.50
CA SER A 71 -4.44 22.18 -10.21
C SER A 71 -5.94 22.48 -10.27
N THR A 72 -6.62 21.93 -11.29
CA THR A 72 -8.03 22.22 -11.52
C THR A 72 -8.91 21.35 -10.62
N CYS A 73 -9.10 21.82 -9.39
CA CYS A 73 -10.23 21.43 -8.56
C CYS A 73 -11.52 21.99 -9.19
N TYR A 74 -12.53 21.18 -9.41
CA TYR A 74 -13.88 21.65 -9.73
C TYR A 74 -14.90 21.08 -8.73
N LYS A 75 -15.91 21.90 -8.40
CA LYS A 75 -16.98 21.51 -7.47
C LYS A 75 -18.16 20.94 -8.26
N THR A 76 -18.69 19.80 -7.82
CA THR A 76 -19.93 19.23 -8.35
C THR A 76 -20.86 18.78 -7.22
N GLY A 77 -22.16 18.79 -7.48
CA GLY A 77 -23.16 18.24 -6.56
C GLY A 77 -23.29 16.74 -6.74
N ALA A 78 -23.16 15.98 -5.66
CA ALA A 78 -23.33 14.53 -5.66
C ALA A 78 -24.42 14.09 -4.67
N THR A 79 -25.11 13.00 -4.99
CA THR A 79 -26.18 12.48 -4.11
C THR A 79 -25.58 11.54 -3.08
N LEU A 80 -25.74 11.89 -1.80
CA LEU A 80 -25.42 11.03 -0.67
C LEU A 80 -26.58 10.09 -0.38
N LYS A 81 -26.27 8.79 -0.33
CA LYS A 81 -27.22 7.71 0.01
C LYS A 81 -26.80 7.04 1.31
N LEU A 82 -27.74 6.83 2.23
CA LEU A 82 -27.56 5.99 3.40
C LEU A 82 -27.66 4.51 2.99
N PHE A 83 -26.73 3.69 3.47
CA PHE A 83 -26.54 2.28 3.13
C PHE A 83 -26.49 2.01 1.61
N GLY A 84 -26.17 3.01 0.81
CA GLY A 84 -26.15 2.94 -0.66
C GLY A 84 -27.54 2.94 -1.33
N VAL A 85 -28.64 2.97 -0.57
CA VAL A 85 -30.01 2.82 -1.11
C VAL A 85 -30.92 4.02 -0.88
N LEU A 86 -30.83 4.67 0.29
CA LEU A 86 -31.76 5.73 0.66
C LEU A 86 -31.12 7.11 0.41
N PRO A 87 -31.54 7.89 -0.60
CA PRO A 87 -31.00 9.23 -0.84
C PRO A 87 -31.38 10.17 0.32
N LEU A 88 -30.37 10.76 0.97
CA LEU A 88 -30.59 11.65 2.11
C LEU A 88 -30.43 13.12 1.74
N LYS A 89 -29.30 13.49 1.12
CA LYS A 89 -28.99 14.88 0.75
C LYS A 89 -28.05 14.95 -0.44
N THR A 90 -28.02 16.11 -1.09
CA THR A 90 -26.98 16.46 -2.06
C THR A 90 -25.83 17.13 -1.32
N VAL A 91 -24.61 16.63 -1.54
CA VAL A 91 -23.38 17.15 -0.94
C VAL A 91 -22.49 17.74 -2.02
N GLN A 92 -21.63 18.70 -1.65
CA GLN A 92 -20.64 19.23 -2.58
C GLN A 92 -19.41 18.33 -2.60
N VAL A 93 -18.94 17.97 -3.79
CA VAL A 93 -17.73 17.17 -3.97
C VAL A 93 -16.70 17.99 -4.74
N ASN A 94 -15.53 18.13 -4.12
CA ASN A 94 -14.34 18.73 -4.71
C ASN A 94 -13.58 17.64 -5.48
N ILE A 95 -13.52 17.74 -6.81
CA ILE A 95 -12.84 16.75 -7.64
C ILE A 95 -11.45 17.23 -7.98
N TYR A 96 -10.44 16.45 -7.59
CA TYR A 96 -9.03 16.72 -7.84
C TYR A 96 -8.50 15.86 -9.00
N SER A 97 -7.63 16.44 -9.82
CA SER A 97 -6.84 15.68 -10.79
C SER A 97 -5.75 14.88 -10.06
N LYS A 98 -5.49 13.64 -10.51
CA LYS A 98 -4.45 12.80 -9.94
C LYS A 98 -3.12 13.10 -10.63
N ASP A 99 -2.18 13.66 -9.88
CA ASP A 99 -0.82 13.82 -10.38
C ASP A 99 -0.09 12.48 -10.31
N MET A 100 0.55 12.09 -11.42
CA MET A 100 1.38 10.89 -11.50
C MET A 100 2.80 11.30 -11.84
N LEU A 101 3.73 11.01 -10.93
CA LEU A 101 5.15 11.19 -11.16
C LEU A 101 5.77 9.85 -11.59
N ILE A 102 6.52 9.88 -12.68
CA ILE A 102 7.36 8.77 -13.10
C ILE A 102 8.79 9.19 -12.83
N PRO A 103 9.55 8.47 -11.99
CA PRO A 103 10.96 8.78 -11.80
C PRO A 103 11.66 8.64 -13.16
N GLY A 104 12.26 9.73 -13.64
CA GLY A 104 13.04 9.78 -14.87
C GLY A 104 14.50 10.09 -14.59
N GLY A 105 15.39 9.75 -15.53
CA GLY A 105 16.81 10.01 -15.44
C GLY A 105 17.63 9.15 -16.39
N ILE A 106 18.93 9.45 -16.49
CA ILE A 106 19.89 8.61 -17.20
C ILE A 106 20.43 7.60 -16.17
N PRO A 107 20.44 6.29 -16.46
CA PRO A 107 21.07 5.33 -15.56
C PRO A 107 22.55 5.69 -15.40
N PHE A 108 22.98 5.94 -14.16
CA PHE A 108 24.39 6.05 -13.81
C PHE A 108 24.79 4.79 -13.05
N GLY A 109 25.82 4.09 -13.55
CA GLY A 109 26.31 2.87 -12.93
C GLY A 109 27.11 3.18 -11.67
N VAL A 110 26.76 2.55 -10.55
CA VAL A 110 27.55 2.57 -9.32
C VAL A 110 28.14 1.18 -9.12
N LYS A 111 29.47 1.09 -8.97
CA LYS A 111 30.15 -0.14 -8.58
C LYS A 111 30.47 -0.07 -7.09
N LEU A 112 29.83 -0.93 -6.31
CA LEU A 112 30.08 -1.05 -4.87
C LEU A 112 31.21 -2.06 -4.65
N TYR A 113 32.18 -1.68 -3.83
CA TYR A 113 33.23 -2.57 -3.36
C TYR A 113 32.93 -2.93 -1.91
N THR A 114 32.80 -4.22 -1.63
CA THR A 114 32.67 -4.75 -0.28
C THR A 114 34.05 -5.18 0.21
N ARG A 115 34.28 -5.13 1.53
CA ARG A 115 35.36 -5.89 2.17
C ARG A 115 34.85 -7.31 2.33
N GLY A 116 35.49 -8.28 1.71
CA GLY A 116 34.98 -9.65 1.66
C GLY A 116 33.99 -9.92 0.53
N VAL A 117 33.59 -11.19 0.41
CA VAL A 117 32.65 -11.70 -0.59
C VAL A 117 31.31 -12.05 0.06
N VAL A 118 30.22 -11.45 -0.43
CA VAL A 118 28.88 -11.65 0.13
C VAL A 118 28.21 -12.90 -0.46
N VAL A 119 27.70 -13.77 0.41
CA VAL A 119 26.95 -14.97 0.03
C VAL A 119 25.51 -14.60 -0.29
N VAL A 120 25.15 -14.61 -1.58
CA VAL A 120 23.79 -14.26 -2.04
C VAL A 120 22.83 -15.46 -2.07
N GLY A 121 23.37 -16.68 -1.99
CA GLY A 121 22.63 -17.92 -2.02
C GLY A 121 23.57 -19.12 -2.10
N ILE A 122 23.04 -20.29 -1.76
CA ILE A 122 23.78 -21.54 -1.70
C ILE A 122 23.10 -22.54 -2.61
N SER A 123 23.89 -23.15 -3.49
CA SER A 123 23.44 -24.16 -4.43
C SER A 123 23.98 -25.53 -4.07
N GLN A 124 23.25 -26.56 -4.49
CA GLN A 124 23.75 -27.93 -4.45
C GLN A 124 24.66 -28.16 -5.66
N VAL A 125 25.77 -28.86 -5.43
CA VAL A 125 26.65 -29.32 -6.50
C VAL A 125 26.38 -30.80 -6.79
N GLN A 126 26.38 -31.18 -8.07
CA GLN A 126 26.22 -32.58 -8.48
C GLN A 126 27.60 -33.23 -8.58
N GLY A 127 27.80 -34.36 -7.88
CA GLY A 127 29.09 -35.04 -7.77
C GLY A 127 29.04 -36.33 -6.93
N VAL A 128 30.22 -36.89 -6.62
CA VAL A 128 30.49 -38.26 -6.11
C VAL A 128 29.67 -38.68 -4.88
N SER A 129 29.15 -37.74 -4.10
CA SER A 129 28.14 -38.03 -3.07
C SER A 129 26.98 -37.05 -3.15
N ARG A 130 25.83 -37.55 -3.62
CA ARG A 130 24.44 -37.11 -3.37
C ARG A 130 24.27 -35.58 -3.24
N GLY A 131 23.72 -34.92 -4.26
CA GLY A 131 23.43 -33.46 -4.35
C GLY A 131 23.40 -32.72 -3.02
N ARG A 132 24.57 -32.23 -2.60
CA ARG A 132 24.82 -31.54 -1.33
C ARG A 132 25.54 -30.25 -1.61
N SER A 133 25.51 -29.33 -0.64
CA SER A 133 26.27 -28.10 -0.73
C SER A 133 27.34 -28.11 0.35
N PRO A 134 28.64 -28.23 0.00
CA PRO A 134 29.72 -28.16 0.98
C PRO A 134 29.66 -26.90 1.84
N ALA A 135 29.33 -25.75 1.23
CA ALA A 135 29.15 -24.48 1.94
C ALA A 135 27.97 -24.55 2.92
N GLY A 136 26.83 -25.10 2.50
CA GLY A 136 25.66 -25.26 3.38
C GLY A 136 25.90 -26.26 4.52
N GLU A 137 26.65 -27.34 4.28
CA GLU A 137 27.04 -28.30 5.33
C GLU A 137 28.03 -27.70 6.34
N ALA A 138 28.85 -26.74 5.89
CA ALA A 138 29.74 -25.96 6.74
C ALA A 138 29.02 -24.86 7.55
N GLY A 139 27.71 -24.70 7.37
CA GLY A 139 26.90 -23.69 8.08
C GLY A 139 27.01 -22.27 7.51
N ILE A 140 27.58 -22.12 6.31
CA ILE A 140 27.50 -20.84 5.58
C ILE A 140 26.04 -20.64 5.18
N GLU A 141 25.54 -19.40 5.28
CA GLU A 141 24.18 -19.02 4.92
C GLU A 141 24.13 -17.78 4.02
N LYS A 142 22.95 -17.52 3.44
CA LYS A 142 22.73 -16.30 2.68
C LYS A 142 22.82 -15.08 3.60
N GLY A 143 23.66 -14.12 3.22
CA GLY A 143 23.91 -12.90 3.97
C GLY A 143 25.29 -12.85 4.62
N ASP A 144 25.96 -14.01 4.74
CA ASP A 144 27.32 -14.08 5.25
C ASP A 144 28.29 -13.31 4.36
N VAL A 145 29.35 -12.79 4.99
CA VAL A 145 30.46 -12.12 4.30
C VAL A 145 31.72 -12.91 4.57
N ILE A 146 32.25 -13.56 3.53
CA ILE A 146 33.52 -14.29 3.61
C ILE A 146 34.65 -13.26 3.67
N LEU A 147 35.41 -13.27 4.76
CA LEU A 147 36.52 -12.36 4.98
C LEU A 147 37.85 -12.99 4.55
N SER A 148 38.06 -14.26 4.87
CA SER A 148 39.28 -15.00 4.51
C SER A 148 39.03 -16.50 4.38
N ILE A 149 39.89 -17.17 3.61
CA ILE A 149 39.94 -18.64 3.48
C ILE A 149 41.39 -19.07 3.71
N ASP A 150 41.63 -20.03 4.61
CA ASP A 150 42.97 -20.51 5.01
C ASP A 150 43.96 -19.36 5.31
N GLU A 151 43.54 -18.43 6.17
CA GLU A 151 44.31 -17.24 6.58
C GLU A 151 44.59 -16.22 5.45
N GLN A 152 44.08 -16.45 4.24
CA GLN A 152 44.19 -15.51 3.12
C GLN A 152 42.94 -14.65 2.98
N ASP A 153 43.10 -13.32 3.07
CA ASP A 153 42.02 -12.36 2.84
C ASP A 153 41.44 -12.50 1.42
N VAL A 154 40.11 -12.54 1.32
CA VAL A 154 39.39 -12.59 0.04
C VAL A 154 38.59 -11.32 -0.16
N ASN A 155 38.66 -10.72 -1.34
CA ASN A 155 37.86 -9.52 -1.67
C ASN A 155 37.15 -9.65 -3.01
N THR A 156 37.43 -10.70 -3.77
CA THR A 156 36.83 -10.97 -5.07
C THR A 156 36.37 -12.41 -5.17
N VAL A 157 35.40 -12.67 -6.05
CA VAL A 157 34.96 -14.03 -6.37
C VAL A 157 36.11 -14.85 -6.94
N GLN A 158 37.03 -14.20 -7.66
CA GLN A 158 38.23 -14.84 -8.23
C GLN A 158 39.16 -15.37 -7.14
N ASP A 159 39.34 -14.64 -6.03
CA ASP A 159 40.16 -15.10 -4.91
C ASP A 159 39.58 -16.39 -4.31
N VAL A 160 38.26 -16.40 -4.07
CA VAL A 160 37.56 -17.57 -3.55
C VAL A 160 37.68 -18.76 -4.51
N SER A 161 37.38 -18.57 -5.80
CA SER A 161 37.49 -19.64 -6.80
C SER A 161 38.89 -20.23 -6.85
N LYS A 162 39.92 -19.38 -6.84
CA LYS A 162 41.31 -19.82 -6.90
C LYS A 162 41.70 -20.66 -5.68
N ILE A 163 41.39 -20.19 -4.46
CA ILE A 163 41.72 -20.92 -3.24
C ILE A 163 41.02 -22.28 -3.19
N ILE A 164 39.75 -22.33 -3.60
CA ILE A 164 38.99 -23.58 -3.65
C ILE A 164 39.54 -24.56 -4.71
N GLU A 165 39.94 -24.08 -5.88
CA GLU A 165 40.61 -24.90 -6.90
C GLU A 165 41.96 -25.44 -6.40
N ASP A 166 42.77 -24.57 -5.79
CA ASP A 166 44.09 -24.91 -5.25
C ASP A 166 44.00 -25.89 -4.06
N SER A 167 42.86 -25.93 -3.34
CA SER A 167 42.61 -26.89 -2.25
C SER A 167 42.65 -28.36 -2.71
N ASN A 168 42.44 -28.63 -4.00
CA ASN A 168 42.39 -29.99 -4.56
C ASN A 168 41.44 -30.94 -3.78
N GLY A 169 40.34 -30.41 -3.25
CA GLY A 169 39.35 -31.17 -2.49
C GLY A 169 39.75 -31.44 -1.03
N GLN A 170 40.82 -30.83 -0.53
CA GLN A 170 41.12 -30.82 0.90
C GLN A 170 40.22 -29.83 1.64
N PRO A 171 39.93 -30.06 2.94
CA PRO A 171 39.19 -29.12 3.76
C PRO A 171 39.90 -27.77 3.86
N VAL A 172 39.12 -26.68 3.81
CA VAL A 172 39.59 -25.30 3.99
C VAL A 172 38.85 -24.64 5.16
N THR A 173 39.50 -23.69 5.82
CA THR A 173 38.93 -22.91 6.92
C THR A 173 38.42 -21.58 6.39
N VAL A 174 37.15 -21.26 6.64
CA VAL A 174 36.51 -20.02 6.18
C VAL A 174 36.19 -19.12 7.38
N ILE A 175 36.60 -17.85 7.32
CA ILE A 175 36.23 -16.84 8.31
C ILE A 175 35.10 -15.97 7.75
N LEU A 176 34.02 -15.88 8.51
CA LEU A 176 32.83 -15.09 8.20
C LEU A 176 32.76 -13.85 9.10
N GLN A 177 32.01 -12.82 8.68
CA GLN A 177 31.72 -11.63 9.51
C GLN A 177 30.57 -11.86 10.49
#